data_AF-A0A1G6R4C7-F1
#
_entry.id   AF-A0A1G6R4C7-F1
#
_cell.length_a   1.000
_cell.length_b   1.000
_cell.length_c   1.000
_cell.angle_alpha   90.00
_cell.angle_beta   90.00
_cell.angle_gamma   90.00
#
_symmetry.space_group_name_H-M   'P 1'
#
loop_
_entity.id
_entity.type
_entity.pdbx_description
1 polymer ?
#
loop_
_entity_poly.entity_id
_entity_poly.type
_entity_poly.pdbx_seq_one_letter_code
_entity_poly.pdbx_strand_id
1 'polypeptide(L)' 'MRQYLESDLGFYYAVGIFVIAVFVLGMAAVAIIDPDGVGTVELIGLAGGFFVFMLVYFISVSVQRLEDGENV' A
#
# COMPACT_ATOMS: atom_id res chain seq x y z
N MET A 1 18.45 7.26 -8.43
CA MET A 1 17.04 7.14 -8.90
C MET A 1 16.89 6.11 -10.02
N ARG A 2 17.75 6.08 -11.05
CA ARG A 2 17.66 5.08 -12.14
C ARG A 2 17.75 3.62 -11.68
N GLN A 3 18.70 3.28 -10.81
CA GLN A 3 18.92 1.91 -10.34
C GLN A 3 17.75 1.31 -9.51
N TYR A 4 16.92 2.15 -8.87
CA TYR A 4 15.72 1.69 -8.15
C TYR A 4 14.50 1.50 -9.06
N LEU A 5 14.52 2.10 -10.26
CA LEU A 5 13.46 1.96 -11.27
C LEU A 5 13.77 0.87 -12.30
N GLU A 6 15.03 0.42 -12.38
CA GLU A 6 15.46 -0.72 -13.21
C GLU A 6 15.35 -2.07 -12.47
N SER A 7 15.20 -2.05 -11.13
CA SER A 7 14.83 -3.24 -10.36
C SER A 7 13.31 -3.27 -10.27
N ASP A 8 12.67 -4.25 -10.94
CA ASP A 8 11.22 -4.48 -10.87
C ASP A 8 10.72 -4.49 -9.42
N LEU A 9 11.52 -5.06 -8.52
CA LEU A 9 11.23 -5.12 -7.09
C LEU A 9 11.22 -3.74 -6.38
N GLY A 10 12.18 -2.88 -6.71
CA GLY A 10 12.26 -1.52 -6.17
C GLY A 10 11.07 -0.66 -6.62
N PHE A 11 10.62 -0.85 -7.86
CA PHE A 11 9.44 -0.20 -8.39
C PHE A 11 8.16 -0.64 -7.64
N TYR A 12 7.98 -1.94 -7.39
CA TYR A 12 6.83 -2.41 -6.60
C TYR A 12 6.82 -1.85 -5.17
N TYR A 13 7.96 -1.79 -4.49
CA TYR A 13 7.98 -1.14 -3.16
C TYR A 13 7.64 0.36 -3.23
N ALA A 14 8.09 1.08 -4.25
CA ALA A 14 7.76 2.49 -4.43
C ALA A 14 6.25 2.70 -4.70
N VAL A 15 5.64 1.85 -5.53
CA VAL A 15 4.18 1.85 -5.77
C VAL A 15 3.43 1.55 -4.48
N GLY A 16 3.86 0.55 -3.71
CA GLY A 16 3.23 0.23 -2.43
C GLY A 16 3.25 1.41 -1.45
N ILE A 17 4.40 2.09 -1.32
CA ILE A 17 4.53 3.30 -0.48
C ILE A 17 3.62 4.42 -1.01
N PHE A 18 3.60 4.64 -2.32
CA PHE A 18 2.76 5.67 -2.93
C PHE A 18 1.27 5.43 -2.65
N VAL A 19 0.80 4.19 -2.80
CA VAL A 19 -0.59 3.82 -2.53
C VAL A 19 -0.95 4.05 -1.06
N ILE A 20 -0.07 3.68 -0.12
CA ILE A 20 -0.25 3.97 1.32
C ILE A 20 -0.34 5.48 1.55
N ALA A 21 0.55 6.27 0.95
CA ALA A 21 0.56 7.72 1.11
C ALA A 21 -0.76 8.33 0.61
N VAL A 22 -1.25 7.93 -0.56
CA VAL A 22 -2.53 8.40 -1.10
C VAL A 22 -3.69 8.04 -0.18
N PHE A 23 -3.71 6.80 0.35
CA PHE A 23 -4.75 6.38 1.28
C PHE A 23 -4.75 7.22 2.57
N VAL A 24 -3.58 7.39 3.18
CA VAL A 24 -3.42 8.18 4.42
C VAL A 24 -3.80 9.64 4.20
N LEU A 25 -3.40 10.23 3.08
CA LEU A 25 -3.75 11.61 2.72
C LEU A 25 -5.26 11.75 2.49
N GLY A 26 -5.89 10.78 1.84
CA GLY A 26 -7.35 10.74 1.67
C GLY A 26 -8.07 10.68 3.02
N MET A 27 -7.64 9.81 3.92
CA MET A 27 -8.17 9.69 5.28
C MET A 27 -7.99 11.00 6.07
N ALA A 28 -6.80 11.62 5.98
CA ALA A 28 -6.53 12.90 6.62
C ALA A 28 -7.43 14.01 6.07
N ALA A 29 -7.65 14.06 4.76
CA ALA A 29 -8.53 15.03 4.14
C ALA A 29 -9.98 14.88 4.63
N VAL A 30 -10.50 13.65 4.69
CA VAL A 30 -11.84 13.37 5.22
C VAL A 30 -11.93 13.81 6.69
N ALA A 31 -10.95 13.44 7.52
CA ALA A 31 -10.94 13.81 8.93
C ALA A 31 -10.90 15.33 9.18
N ILE A 32 -10.37 16.12 8.24
CA ILE A 32 -10.31 17.59 8.34
C ILE A 32 -11.59 18.23 7.79
N ILE A 33 -12.11 17.74 6.67
CA ILE A 33 -13.24 18.36 5.94
C ILE A 33 -14.58 17.97 6.56
N ASP A 34 -14.73 16.71 6.95
CA ASP A 34 -15.98 16.16 7.48
C ASP A 34 -15.71 15.08 8.56
N PRO A 35 -15.34 15.49 9.78
CA PRO A 35 -14.89 14.58 10.84
C PRO A 35 -15.96 13.60 11.31
N ASP A 36 -17.25 13.94 11.13
CA ASP A 36 -18.39 13.11 11.52
C ASP A 36 -19.04 12.38 10.32
N GLY A 37 -18.52 12.61 9.10
CA GLY A 37 -19.08 12.08 7.86
C GLY A 37 -18.89 10.58 7.63
N VAL A 38 -17.99 9.95 8.40
CA VAL A 38 -17.71 8.51 8.31
C VAL A 38 -17.87 7.85 9.67
N GLY A 39 -18.81 6.91 9.75
CA GLY A 39 -19.03 6.14 10.97
C GLY A 39 -17.87 5.18 11.27
N THR A 40 -17.79 4.75 12.54
CA THR A 40 -16.71 3.88 13.03
C THR A 40 -16.65 2.54 12.30
N VAL A 41 -17.81 1.97 11.95
CA VAL A 41 -17.88 0.66 11.28
C VAL A 41 -17.37 0.78 9.84
N GLU A 42 -17.79 1.83 9.13
CA GLU A 42 -17.32 2.13 7.78
C GLU A 42 -15.81 2.37 7.77
N LEU A 43 -15.29 3.09 8.76
CA LEU A 43 -13.86 3.38 8.89
C LEU A 43 -13.04 2.11 9.16
N ILE A 44 -13.50 1.23 10.05
CA ILE A 44 -12.86 -0.06 10.30
C ILE A 44 -12.90 -0.94 9.04
N GLY A 45 -14.02 -0.97 8.33
CA GLY A 45 -14.14 -1.73 7.08
C GLY A 45 -13.19 -1.22 6.00
N LEU A 46 -13.11 0.09 5.83
CA LEU A 46 -12.23 0.73 4.86
C LEU A 46 -10.75 0.52 5.19
N ALA A 47 -10.35 0.85 6.42
CA ALA A 47 -8.95 0.71 6.87
C ALA A 47 -8.53 -0.76 6.93
N GLY A 48 -9.40 -1.65 7.40
CA GLY A 48 -9.17 -3.09 7.44
C GLY A 48 -9.05 -3.69 6.03
N GLY A 49 -9.95 -3.33 5.12
CA GLY A 49 -9.90 -3.76 3.72
C GLY A 49 -8.63 -3.29 3.02
N PHE A 50 -8.26 -2.02 3.23
CA PHE A 50 -7.01 -1.46 2.71
C PHE A 50 -5.78 -2.18 3.28
N PHE A 51 -5.76 -2.46 4.58
CA PHE A 51 -4.69 -3.20 5.23
C PHE A 51 -4.54 -4.61 4.64
N VAL A 52 -5.64 -5.36 4.49
CA VAL A 52 -5.62 -6.71 3.89
C VAL A 52 -5.15 -6.64 2.44
N PHE A 53 -5.63 -5.67 1.66
CA PHE A 53 -5.18 -5.44 0.29
C PHE A 53 -3.66 -5.20 0.22
N MET A 54 -3.12 -4.30 1.04
CA MET A 54 -1.69 -4.02 1.09
C MET A 54 -0.89 -5.21 1.58
N LEU A 55 -1.41 -6.00 2.51
CA LEU A 55 -0.78 -7.23 2.98
C LEU A 55 -0.63 -8.25 1.84
N VAL A 56 -1.69 -8.48 1.07
CA VAL A 56 -1.65 -9.36 -0.11
C VAL A 56 -0.64 -8.83 -1.12
N TYR A 57 -0.66 -7.51 -1.39
CA TYR A 57 0.28 -6.87 -2.29
C TYR A 57 1.75 -7.13 -1.89
N PHE A 58 2.11 -6.89 -0.61
CA PHE A 58 3.48 -7.12 -0.15
C PHE A 58 3.86 -8.60 -0.12
N ILE A 59 2.91 -9.50 0.15
CA ILE A 59 3.17 -10.94 0.03
C ILE A 59 3.52 -11.29 -1.42
N SER A 60 2.77 -10.81 -2.41
CA SER A 60 3.07 -11.05 -3.83
C SER A 60 4.46 -10.54 -4.22
N VAL A 61 4.82 -9.32 -3.79
CA VAL A 61 6.18 -8.77 -4.02
C VAL A 61 7.26 -9.61 -3.33
N SER A 62 6.98 -10.10 -2.12
CA SER A 62 7.92 -10.93 -1.36
C SER A 62 8.12 -12.30 -2.00
N VAL A 63 7.06 -12.91 -2.55
CA VAL A 63 7.15 -14.16 -3.32
C VAL A 63 8.01 -13.96 -4.56
N GLN A 64 7.76 -12.88 -5.32
CA GLN A 64 8.56 -12.58 -6.51
C GLN A 64 10.05 -12.36 -6.17
N ARG A 65 10.34 -11.75 -5.02
CA ARG A 65 11.72 -11.61 -4.53
C ARG A 65 12.39 -12.96 -4.24
N LEU A 66 11.64 -13.92 -3.69
CA LEU A 66 12.17 -15.25 -3.40
C LEU A 66 12.44 -16.03 -4.69
N GLU A 67 11.55 -15.93 -5.67
CA GLU A 67 11.73 -16.54 -7.01
C GLU A 67 12.96 -15.99 -7.73
N ASP A 68 13.18 -14.67 -7.68
CA ASP A 68 14.38 -14.04 -8.26
C ASP A 68 15.67 -14.46 -7.53
N GLY A 69 15.58 -14.78 -6.24
CA GLY A 69 16.71 -15.22 -5.41
C GLY A 69 17.10 -16.69 -5.57
N GLU A 70 16.16 -17.56 -5.97
CA GLU A 70 16.42 -18.99 -6.22
C GLU A 70 17.06 -19.27 -7.59
N ASN A 71 17.05 -18.30 -8.51
CA ASN A 71 17.61 -18.43 -9.86
C ASN A 71 19.10 -18.01 -9.99
N VAL A 72 19.86 -17.96 -8.88
CA VAL A 72 21.29 -17.57 -8.84
C VAL A 72 22.19 -18.74 -8.47
#